data_AF-A0A9E4BJE9-F1
#
_entry.id   AF-A0A9E4BJE9-F1
#
_cell.length_a   1.000
_cell.length_b   1.000
_cell.length_c   1.000
_cell.angle_alpha   90.00
_cell.angle_beta   90.00
_cell.angle_gamma   90.00
#
_symmetry.space_group_name_H-M   'P 1'
#
loop_
_entity.id
_entity.type
_entity.pdbx_description
1 polymer ?
#
loop_
_entity_poly.entity_id
_entity_poly.type
_entity_poly.pdbx_seq_one_letter_code
_entity_poly.pdbx_strand_id
1 'polypeptide(L)'
;MLITGGAGFIGSHFVRYVLNTYRDYRVINLDKLTYAGNLDNLLDVMDSPRYEFVRGDICDAGLVNDLMQRVDLVVNFAAESHVDRSIMGAEEFMKSNALGVYTLL
;
A
#
# COMPACT_ATOMS: atom_id res chain seq x y z
N MET A 1 10.05 -5.91 -3.03
CA MET A 1 9.72 -4.50 -2.77
C MET A 1 8.39 -4.42 -2.02
N LEU A 2 8.24 -3.42 -1.16
CA LEU A 2 7.01 -3.10 -0.46
C LEU A 2 6.29 -1.99 -1.23
N ILE A 3 5.03 -2.22 -1.58
CA ILE A 3 4.12 -1.20 -2.12
C ILE A 3 3.05 -0.98 -1.07
N THR A 4 2.88 0.25 -0.60
CA THR A 4 1.76 0.60 0.28
C THR A 4 0.61 1.16 -0.54
N GLY A 5 -0.63 0.95 -0.11
CA GLY A 5 -1.81 1.50 -0.80
C GLY A 5 -2.07 0.87 -2.18
N GLY A 6 -1.55 -0.35 -2.41
CA GLY A 6 -1.61 -1.01 -3.70
C GLY A 6 -2.98 -1.55 -4.08
N ALA A 7 -3.98 -1.55 -3.17
CA ALA A 7 -5.36 -1.84 -3.54
C ALA A 7 -6.12 -0.59 -4.03
N GLY A 8 -5.52 0.60 -3.92
CA GLY A 8 -6.06 1.85 -4.46
C GLY A 8 -5.91 1.98 -5.98
N PHE A 9 -6.39 3.11 -6.53
CA PHE A 9 -6.41 3.34 -7.98
C PHE A 9 -5.02 3.30 -8.62
N ILE A 10 -4.11 4.20 -8.24
CA ILE A 10 -2.75 4.26 -8.82
C ILE A 10 -1.91 3.06 -8.37
N GLY A 11 -1.99 2.72 -7.08
CA GLY A 11 -1.22 1.62 -6.50
C GLY A 11 -1.46 0.29 -7.20
N SER A 12 -2.71 -0.06 -7.51
CA SER A 12 -3.03 -1.33 -8.19
C SER A 12 -2.53 -1.39 -9.63
N HIS A 13 -2.53 -0.27 -10.35
CA HIS A 13 -1.91 -0.19 -11.67
C HIS A 13 -0.39 -0.38 -11.59
N PHE A 14 0.24 0.22 -10.58
CA PHE A 14 1.68 0.08 -10.37
C PHE A 14 2.06 -1.36 -9.98
N VAL A 15 1.29 -2.02 -9.09
CA VAL A 15 1.49 -3.44 -8.75
C VAL A 15 1.44 -4.32 -10.00
N ARG A 16 0.39 -4.17 -10.82
CA ARG A 16 0.24 -4.93 -12.07
C ARG A 16 1.36 -4.64 -13.06
N TYR A 17 1.74 -3.37 -13.21
CA TYR A 17 2.86 -2.96 -14.05
C TYR A 17 4.16 -3.63 -13.61
N VAL A 18 4.51 -3.55 -12.32
CA VAL A 18 5.75 -4.14 -11.80
C VAL A 18 5.79 -5.64 -12.04
N LEU A 19 4.71 -6.35 -11.71
CA LEU A 19 4.64 -7.80 -11.89
C LEU A 19 4.75 -8.19 -13.38
N ASN A 20 4.14 -7.44 -14.29
CA ASN A 20 4.18 -7.75 -15.72
C ASN A 20 5.51 -7.39 -16.39
N THR A 21 6.15 -6.30 -15.97
CA THR A 21 7.37 -5.77 -16.61
C THR A 21 8.64 -6.38 -16.03
N TYR A 22 8.71 -6.59 -14.71
CA TYR A 22 9.93 -7.04 -14.04
C TYR A 22 9.74 -8.46 -13.47
N ARG A 23 10.25 -9.46 -14.18
CA ARG A 23 10.03 -10.88 -13.85
C ARG A 23 10.70 -11.33 -12.54
N ASP A 24 11.82 -10.71 -12.19
CA ASP A 24 12.60 -11.06 -11.00
C ASP A 24 12.11 -10.34 -9.73
N TYR A 25 11.19 -9.38 -9.88
CA TYR A 25 10.69 -8.60 -8.76
C TYR A 25 9.55 -9.35 -8.07
N ARG A 26 9.57 -9.29 -6.73
CA ARG A 26 8.48 -9.71 -5.84
C ARG A 26 7.86 -8.48 -5.20
N VAL A 27 6.54 -8.48 -5.09
CA VAL A 27 5.74 -7.39 -4.55
C VAL A 27 5.05 -7.88 -3.28
N ILE A 28 5.29 -7.17 -2.19
CA ILE A 28 4.45 -7.23 -0.98
C ILE A 28 3.58 -5.97 -1.02
N ASN A 29 2.26 -6.12 -1.08
CA ASN A 29 1.31 -5.02 -1.05
C ASN A 29 0.71 -4.87 0.35
N LEU A 30 1.03 -3.77 1.03
CA LEU A 30 0.44 -3.40 2.31
C LEU A 30 -0.72 -2.41 2.09
N ASP A 31 -1.93 -2.81 2.44
CA ASP A 31 -3.11 -1.94 2.31
C ASP A 31 -4.08 -2.13 3.48
N LYS A 32 -4.64 -1.02 3.98
CA LYS A 32 -5.61 -1.03 5.08
C LYS A 32 -7.01 -1.45 4.62
N LEU A 33 -7.26 -1.41 3.31
CA LEU A 33 -8.57 -1.56 2.69
C LEU A 33 -9.57 -0.55 3.28
N THR A 34 -9.19 0.73 3.23
CA THR A 34 -10.10 1.83 3.55
C THR A 34 -11.16 1.98 2.45
N TYR A 35 -11.93 3.07 2.46
CA TYR A 35 -12.95 3.33 1.44
C TYR A 35 -12.42 3.33 0.00
N ALA A 36 -11.12 3.61 -0.19
CA ALA A 36 -10.50 3.71 -1.52
C ALA A 36 -9.81 2.41 -1.96
N GLY A 37 -9.64 1.44 -1.05
CA GLY A 37 -9.00 0.16 -1.35
C GLY A 37 -10.01 -0.85 -1.88
N ASN A 38 -9.73 -1.44 -3.05
CA ASN A 38 -10.55 -2.52 -3.61
C ASN A 38 -9.66 -3.67 -4.11
N LEU A 39 -9.83 -4.87 -3.54
CA LEU A 39 -9.12 -6.07 -3.96
C LEU A 39 -9.48 -6.52 -5.37
N ASP A 40 -10.65 -6.13 -5.89
CA ASP A 40 -11.05 -6.44 -7.26
C ASP A 40 -10.07 -5.85 -8.29
N ASN A 41 -9.37 -4.77 -7.92
CA ASN A 41 -8.33 -4.14 -8.76
C ASN A 41 -7.11 -5.03 -9.00
N LEU A 42 -6.99 -6.15 -8.27
CA LEU A 42 -5.80 -7.01 -8.21
C LEU A 42 -6.10 -8.49 -8.47
N LEU A 43 -7.34 -8.84 -8.85
CA LEU A 43 -7.76 -10.24 -9.06
C LEU A 43 -6.90 -10.98 -10.09
N ASP A 44 -6.43 -10.28 -11.11
CA ASP A 44 -5.58 -10.82 -12.18
C ASP A 44 -4.15 -11.18 -11.72
N VAL A 45 -3.71 -10.65 -10.57
CA VAL A 45 -2.37 -10.88 -10.02
C VAL A 45 -2.37 -11.57 -8.65
N MET A 46 -3.53 -11.79 -8.04
CA MET A 46 -3.69 -12.38 -6.71
C MET A 46 -3.04 -13.77 -6.57
N ASP A 47 -3.12 -14.60 -7.62
CA ASP A 47 -2.56 -15.96 -7.61
C ASP A 47 -1.07 -16.01 -8.03
N SER A 48 -0.45 -14.86 -8.29
CA SER A 48 0.96 -14.81 -8.67
C SER A 48 1.85 -15.22 -7.50
N PRO A 49 2.80 -16.17 -7.67
CA PRO A 49 3.73 -16.56 -6.61
C PRO A 49 4.72 -15.45 -6.23
N ARG A 50 4.73 -14.34 -6.98
CA ARG A 50 5.55 -13.15 -6.74
C ARG A 50 4.77 -12.03 -6.06
N TYR A 51 3.49 -12.24 -5.79
CA TYR A 51 2.61 -11.28 -5.18
C TYR A 51 2.16 -11.76 -3.80
N GLU A 52 2.27 -10.89 -2.80
CA GLU A 52 1.78 -11.12 -1.46
C GLU A 52 0.93 -9.93 -1.04
N PHE A 53 -0.31 -10.18 -0.62
CA PHE A 53 -1.16 -9.16 -0.03
C PHE A 53 -1.10 -9.21 1.49
N VAL A 54 -0.84 -8.07 2.12
CA VAL A 54 -0.85 -7.90 3.57
C VAL A 54 -1.87 -6.83 3.92
N ARG A 55 -2.91 -7.23 4.65
CA ARG A 55 -3.87 -6.26 5.18
C ARG A 55 -3.32 -5.63 6.45
N GLY A 56 -3.15 -4.31 6.47
CA GLY A 56 -2.62 -3.61 7.64
C GLY A 56 -2.53 -2.10 7.45
N ASP A 57 -2.15 -1.40 8.51
CA ASP A 57 -1.98 0.05 8.53
C ASP A 57 -0.50 0.42 8.46
N ILE A 58 -0.14 1.43 7.68
CA ILE A 58 1.22 1.97 7.67
C ILE A 58 1.59 2.67 8.99
N CYS A 59 0.61 2.93 9.87
CA CYS A 59 0.85 3.41 11.24
C CYS A 59 1.22 2.28 12.22
N ASP A 60 1.11 1.00 11.84
CA ASP A 60 1.53 -0.13 12.67
C ASP A 60 3.05 -0.33 12.54
N ALA A 61 3.80 0.26 13.46
CA ALA A 61 5.26 0.21 13.45
C ALA A 61 5.83 -1.22 13.53
N GLY A 62 5.16 -2.13 14.24
CA GLY A 62 5.61 -3.52 14.35
C GLY A 62 5.49 -4.23 13.01
N LEU A 63 4.30 -4.14 12.40
CA LEU A 63 4.05 -4.70 11.08
C LEU A 63 4.97 -4.09 10.02
N VAL A 64 5.09 -2.76 9.98
CA VAL A 64 5.95 -2.06 9.02
C VAL A 64 7.40 -2.52 9.18
N ASN A 65 7.94 -2.56 10.40
CA ASN A 65 9.31 -3.00 10.64
C ASN A 65 9.55 -4.43 10.15
N ASP A 66 8.62 -5.35 10.40
CA ASP A 66 8.71 -6.74 9.94
C ASP A 66 8.70 -6.84 8.40
N LEU A 67 7.88 -6.03 7.73
CA LEU A 67 7.82 -6.00 6.27
C LEU A 67 9.05 -5.34 5.63
N MET A 68 9.56 -4.27 6.24
CA MET A 68 10.75 -3.54 5.77
C MET A 68 11.99 -4.44 5.75
N GLN A 69 12.15 -5.34 6.74
CA GLN A 69 13.27 -6.29 6.77
C GLN A 69 13.28 -7.30 5.61
N ARG A 70 12.16 -7.44 4.89
CA ARG A 70 11.98 -8.42 3.82
C ARG A 70 12.20 -7.82 2.42
N VAL A 71 12.48 -6.52 2.33
CA VAL A 71 12.52 -5.80 1.05
C VAL A 71 13.67 -4.79 1.00
N ASP A 72 14.17 -4.53 -0.21
CA ASP A 72 15.22 -3.53 -0.44
C ASP A 72 14.68 -2.18 -0.94
N LEU A 73 13.38 -2.12 -1.30
CA LEU A 73 12.74 -0.98 -1.94
C LEU A 73 11.31 -0.81 -1.46
N VAL A 74 10.92 0.45 -1.24
CA VAL A 74 9.58 0.86 -0.81
C VAL A 74 9.01 1.87 -1.80
N VAL A 75 7.74 1.70 -2.19
CA VAL A 75 6.97 2.67 -2.95
C VAL A 75 5.67 2.96 -2.20
N ASN A 76 5.50 4.19 -1.73
CA ASN A 76 4.40 4.58 -0.84
C ASN A 76 3.26 5.26 -1.61
N PHE A 77 2.12 4.57 -1.79
CA PHE A 77 0.88 5.18 -2.29
C PHE A 77 -0.22 5.28 -1.22
N ALA A 78 -0.03 4.68 -0.04
CA ALA A 78 -1.02 4.73 1.04
C ALA A 78 -1.19 6.17 1.54
N ALA A 79 -2.41 6.70 1.39
CA ALA A 79 -2.82 8.02 1.87
C ALA A 79 -4.34 8.12 1.87
N GLU A 80 -4.87 8.97 2.75
CA GLU A 80 -6.20 9.55 2.59
C GLU A 80 -6.11 10.71 1.58
N SER A 81 -6.93 10.68 0.53
CA SER A 81 -6.72 11.54 -0.65
C SER A 81 -7.93 12.38 -1.08
N HIS A 82 -9.12 12.14 -0.50
CA HIS A 82 -10.34 12.83 -0.93
C HIS A 82 -10.50 14.21 -0.26
N VAL A 83 -10.45 15.28 -1.05
CA VAL A 83 -10.50 16.67 -0.55
C VAL A 83 -11.70 16.94 0.35
N ASP A 84 -12.93 16.60 -0.06
CA ASP A 84 -14.10 16.90 0.77
C ASP A 84 -14.08 16.17 2.13
N ARG A 85 -13.48 14.97 2.18
CA ARG A 85 -13.35 14.21 3.43
C ARG A 85 -12.32 14.83 4.36
N SER A 86 -11.28 15.48 3.83
CA SER A 86 -10.27 16.14 4.66
C SER A 86 -10.82 17.37 5.39
N ILE A 87 -11.81 18.04 4.79
CA ILE A 87 -12.54 19.16 5.41
C ILE A 87 -13.43 18.65 6.56
N MET A 88 -14.10 17.52 6.37
CA MET A 88 -15.01 16.94 7.36
C MET A 88 -14.29 16.19 8.49
N GLY A 89 -13.08 15.66 8.23
CA GLY A 89 -12.34 14.83 9.18
C GLY A 89 -10.83 14.81 8.89
N ALA A 90 -10.13 15.86 9.32
CA ALA A 90 -8.69 16.01 9.09
C ALA A 90 -7.83 15.00 9.87
N GLU A 91 -8.35 14.39 10.94
CA GLU A 91 -7.59 13.46 11.79
C GLU A 91 -7.09 12.24 11.01
N GLU A 92 -7.93 11.63 10.18
CA GLU A 92 -7.55 10.45 9.38
C GLU A 92 -6.50 10.80 8.31
N PHE A 93 -6.52 12.04 7.80
CA PHE A 93 -5.47 12.55 6.90
C PHE A 93 -4.16 12.76 7.64
N MET A 94 -4.18 13.30 8.85
CA MET A 94 -2.97 13.44 9.67
C MET A 94 -2.38 12.08 10.05
N LYS A 95 -3.22 11.11 10.41
CA LYS A 95 -2.77 9.73 10.69
C LYS A 95 -2.12 9.10 9.47
N SER A 96 -2.86 8.98 8.36
CA SER A 96 -2.33 8.26 7.20
C SER A 96 -1.19 9.00 6.51
N ASN A 97 -1.31 10.33 6.31
CA ASN A 97 -0.41 11.06 5.42
C ASN A 97 0.82 11.63 6.13
N ALA A 98 0.76 11.84 7.45
CA ALA A 98 1.89 12.33 8.23
C ALA A 98 2.43 11.26 9.17
N LEU A 99 1.61 10.72 10.09
CA LEU A 99 2.07 9.72 11.05
C LEU A 99 2.45 8.39 10.38
N GLY A 100 1.68 7.96 9.39
CA GLY A 100 1.97 6.75 8.61
C GLY A 100 3.28 6.88 7.84
N VAL A 101 3.51 8.02 7.19
CA VAL A 101 4.79 8.30 6.51
C VAL A 101 5.94 8.37 7.51
N TYR A 102 5.74 9.01 8.67
CA TYR A 102 6.73 9.02 9.75
C TYR A 102 7.09 7.61 10.22
N THR A 103 6.12 6.69 10.27
CA THR A 103 6.34 5.30 10.68
C THR A 103 7.13 4.50 9.63
N LEU A 104 7.04 4.88 8.35
CA LEU A 104 7.78 4.25 7.25
C LEU A 104 9.25 4.72 7.15
N LEU A 105 9.63 5.81 7.82
CA LEU A 105 10.96 6.45 7.77
C LEU A 105 11.83 6.07 8.98
#